data_AF-A0A2D5DZQ8-F1
#
_entry.id   AF-A0A2D5DZQ8-F1
#
_cell.length_a   1.000
_cell.length_b   1.000
_cell.length_c   1.000
_cell.angle_alpha   90.00
_cell.angle_beta   90.00
_cell.angle_gamma   90.00
#
_symmetry.space_group_name_H-M   'P 1'
#
loop_
_entity.id
_entity.type
_entity.pdbx_description
1 polymer ?
#
loop_
_entity_poly.entity_id
_entity_poly.type
_entity_poly.pdbx_seq_one_letter_code
_entity_poly.pdbx_strand_id
1 'polypeptide(L)'
;MSFYQIAQRSTVLLAFFSLVLVTRADFTGLTYEVVGTSSVGTTYRIYANFDDPTDIMQALYAESPNSLVITSAAGFYQDALGGLTPNGINPALYGLFPNLAYDSWITLGQEDNSIDPTTGVIGGAQWNAAALNFEAGGDFIVNDGVGGSVYVTPDQVQAQPDANGQVLLAQLTTTSSWSFTGNIQWRDAQLNVTQEVDLTLGYEVTDYTGLSFELIGENTSSPGFDTYRVYANFDDPAVQLVAVYGLQDTALTIETTGTFYQDALGGPLATTINPILFGAFPSLEYDSWVTIGAEDNSGSVDFIGANFVPFEAGGDLIIDDNVGGTWYILPDLEPAAFPDAEGRVLIGQFTTDGIVDLTVNLQYRASDGSNIQVTGQSLTFPIVTPGCTDQGACNYNPLADFNDGSCDFLSCAGCGDVAACNYNPLATIVDNDLCEYPVDYPNNIVDC
;
A
#
# COMPACT_ATOMS: atom_id res chain seq x y z
N MET A 1 -81.98 -17.15 5.58
CA MET A 1 -81.53 -16.91 4.19
C MET A 1 -81.14 -15.46 4.07
N SER A 2 -80.00 -15.23 3.43
CA SER A 2 -79.29 -13.96 3.17
C SER A 2 -78.64 -13.24 4.36
N PHE A 3 -77.33 -13.49 4.45
CA PHE A 3 -76.31 -12.68 5.09
C PHE A 3 -76.11 -11.35 4.34
N TYR A 4 -75.68 -10.31 5.05
CA TYR A 4 -74.85 -9.24 4.48
C TYR A 4 -73.74 -8.90 5.49
N GLN A 5 -72.50 -9.02 5.03
CA GLN A 5 -71.26 -8.74 5.75
C GLN A 5 -71.08 -7.22 5.98
N ILE A 6 -70.60 -6.84 7.16
CA ILE A 6 -69.81 -5.62 7.34
C ILE A 6 -68.55 -6.03 8.11
N ALA A 7 -67.41 -5.94 7.44
CA ALA A 7 -66.10 -6.14 8.01
C ALA A 7 -65.61 -4.83 8.63
N GLN A 8 -65.28 -4.85 9.93
CA GLN A 8 -64.37 -3.87 10.52
C GLN A 8 -63.22 -4.63 11.17
N ARG A 9 -62.01 -4.36 10.67
CA ARG A 9 -60.75 -4.98 11.10
C ARG A 9 -60.37 -4.48 12.49
N SER A 10 -60.16 -5.41 13.42
CA SER A 10 -59.53 -5.15 14.72
C SER A 10 -58.03 -4.96 14.52
N THR A 11 -57.52 -3.78 14.90
CA THR A 11 -56.08 -3.50 14.98
C THR A 11 -55.52 -4.16 16.24
N VAL A 12 -54.67 -5.17 16.07
CA VAL A 12 -53.88 -5.79 17.14
C VAL A 12 -52.72 -4.86 17.47
N LEU A 13 -52.61 -4.44 18.72
CA LEU A 13 -51.49 -3.65 19.24
C LEU A 13 -50.30 -4.62 19.48
N LEU A 14 -49.33 -4.66 18.56
CA LEU A 14 -48.04 -5.32 18.80
C LEU A 14 -47.17 -4.39 19.65
N ALA A 15 -46.83 -4.82 20.87
CA ALA A 15 -45.80 -4.19 21.67
C ALA A 15 -44.43 -4.55 21.08
N PHE A 16 -43.75 -3.57 20.47
CA PHE A 16 -42.34 -3.69 20.12
C PHE A 16 -41.50 -3.58 21.41
N PHE A 17 -40.97 -4.71 21.87
CA PHE A 17 -39.80 -4.71 22.74
C PHE A 17 -38.59 -4.38 21.85
N SER A 18 -38.12 -3.12 21.88
CA SER A 18 -36.84 -2.76 21.28
C SER A 18 -35.75 -3.34 22.17
N LEU A 19 -35.14 -4.43 21.73
CA LEU A 19 -33.87 -4.91 22.26
C LEU A 19 -32.82 -3.90 21.79
N VAL A 20 -32.33 -3.05 22.69
CA VAL A 20 -31.18 -2.19 22.41
C VAL A 20 -29.99 -3.12 22.18
N LEU A 21 -29.61 -3.27 20.92
CA LEU A 21 -28.33 -3.84 20.54
C LEU A 21 -27.24 -2.93 21.11
N VAL A 22 -26.32 -3.54 21.85
CA VAL A 22 -25.13 -2.91 22.43
C VAL A 22 -24.32 -2.31 21.28
N THR A 23 -24.18 -0.99 21.25
CA THR A 23 -23.17 -0.32 20.42
C THR A 23 -21.83 -0.54 21.12
N ARG A 24 -20.96 -1.36 20.55
CA ARG A 24 -19.55 -1.39 20.94
C ARG A 24 -18.68 -1.41 19.70
N ALA A 25 -18.16 -0.24 19.36
CA ALA A 25 -16.76 -0.02 19.04
C ALA A 25 -16.50 1.49 19.12
N ASP A 26 -16.11 1.98 20.31
CA ASP A 26 -15.72 3.37 20.49
C ASP A 26 -14.21 3.55 20.26
N PHE A 27 -13.39 2.51 20.52
CA PHE A 27 -12.01 2.38 20.05
C PHE A 27 -11.95 1.54 18.76
N THR A 28 -11.20 2.02 17.76
CA THR A 28 -11.14 1.40 16.42
C THR A 28 -9.78 0.82 16.04
N GLY A 29 -8.78 0.93 16.92
CA GLY A 29 -7.46 0.34 16.72
C GLY A 29 -6.34 1.36 16.82
N LEU A 30 -5.12 0.92 16.52
CA LEU A 30 -3.97 1.79 16.43
C LEU A 30 -3.64 2.12 14.97
N THR A 31 -3.11 3.31 14.72
CA THR A 31 -2.53 3.72 13.42
C THR A 31 -1.18 4.40 13.65
N TYR A 32 -0.42 4.60 12.57
CA TYR A 32 0.74 5.48 12.60
C TYR A 32 0.79 6.32 11.33
N GLU A 33 1.52 7.43 11.38
CA GLU A 33 1.86 8.23 10.20
C GLU A 33 3.36 8.51 10.14
N VAL A 34 3.86 8.83 8.94
CA VAL A 34 5.21 9.35 8.73
C VAL A 34 5.16 10.87 8.77
N VAL A 35 5.79 11.47 9.78
CA VAL A 35 5.89 12.94 9.94
C VAL A 35 6.92 13.52 8.97
N GLY A 36 8.01 12.79 8.72
CA GLY A 36 9.06 13.19 7.80
C GLY A 36 10.32 12.35 7.93
N THR A 37 11.26 12.58 7.02
CA THR A 37 12.56 11.91 6.99
C THR A 37 13.67 12.96 7.02
N SER A 38 14.69 12.73 7.85
CA SER A 38 15.83 13.62 8.04
C SER A 38 17.14 12.83 8.07
N SER A 39 18.27 13.50 8.32
CA SER A 39 19.56 12.83 8.48
C SER A 39 19.65 11.92 9.71
N VAL A 40 18.69 12.00 10.64
CA VAL A 40 18.66 11.15 11.85
C VAL A 40 17.66 9.99 11.76
N GLY A 41 16.96 9.86 10.63
CA GLY A 41 15.99 8.80 10.38
C GLY A 41 14.63 9.31 9.93
N THR A 42 13.69 8.38 9.84
CA THR A 42 12.27 8.66 9.59
C THR A 42 11.55 8.76 10.93
N THR A 43 10.75 9.81 11.08
CA THR A 43 9.95 10.08 12.27
C THR A 43 8.52 9.62 12.06
N TYR A 44 8.05 8.78 12.97
CA TYR A 44 6.71 8.21 12.99
C TYR A 44 5.93 8.75 14.19
N ARG A 45 4.63 8.95 14.03
CA ARG A 45 3.70 9.21 15.15
C ARG A 45 2.70 8.07 15.25
N ILE A 46 2.46 7.57 16.46
CA ILE A 46 1.56 6.45 16.74
C ILE A 46 0.31 6.98 17.43
N TYR A 47 -0.86 6.56 16.95
CA TYR A 47 -2.16 7.03 17.42
C TYR A 47 -3.06 5.88 17.88
N ALA A 48 -3.84 6.12 18.93
CA ALA A 48 -5.06 5.36 19.23
C ALA A 48 -6.25 6.05 18.56
N ASN A 49 -7.11 5.28 17.88
CA ASN A 49 -8.23 5.81 17.11
C ASN A 49 -9.55 5.52 17.82
N PHE A 50 -10.43 6.52 17.81
CA PHE A 50 -11.73 6.49 18.44
C PHE A 50 -12.80 7.04 17.48
N ASP A 51 -13.99 6.46 17.53
CA ASP A 51 -15.13 6.90 16.73
C ASP A 51 -15.91 8.05 17.41
N ASP A 52 -15.87 8.14 18.74
CA ASP A 52 -16.51 9.21 19.50
C ASP A 52 -15.47 10.26 19.97
N PRO A 53 -15.54 11.52 19.50
CA PRO A 53 -14.59 12.56 19.87
C PRO A 53 -14.67 12.99 21.34
N THR A 54 -15.65 12.48 22.10
CA THR A 54 -15.81 12.76 23.53
C THR A 54 -15.14 11.73 24.43
N ASP A 55 -14.62 10.64 23.86
CA ASP A 55 -13.83 9.66 24.60
C ASP A 55 -12.55 10.30 25.16
N ILE A 56 -12.02 9.70 26.22
CA ILE A 56 -10.86 10.25 26.93
C ILE A 56 -9.87 9.14 27.25
N MET A 57 -8.67 9.23 26.66
CA MET A 57 -7.54 8.40 27.10
C MET A 57 -7.05 8.80 28.48
N GLN A 58 -6.67 7.81 29.29
CA GLN A 58 -6.21 8.02 30.66
C GLN A 58 -4.80 7.51 30.88
N ALA A 59 -4.45 6.39 30.26
CA ALA A 59 -3.14 5.77 30.44
C ALA A 59 -2.70 5.01 29.18
N LEU A 60 -1.40 5.10 28.88
CA LEU A 60 -0.65 4.08 28.15
C LEU A 60 0.19 3.34 29.19
N TYR A 61 0.00 2.03 29.33
CA TYR A 61 0.49 1.31 30.51
C TYR A 61 1.06 -0.07 30.22
N ALA A 62 1.83 -0.58 31.18
CA ALA A 62 2.25 -1.96 31.33
C ALA A 62 1.74 -2.50 32.66
N GLU A 63 1.16 -3.70 32.65
CA GLU A 63 0.79 -4.43 33.87
C GLU A 63 0.79 -5.93 33.57
N SER A 64 1.43 -6.77 34.39
CA SER A 64 1.43 -8.22 34.15
C SER A 64 -0.02 -8.77 34.03
N PRO A 65 -0.34 -9.53 32.97
CA PRO A 65 0.58 -10.15 32.00
C PRO A 65 0.93 -9.30 30.77
N ASN A 66 0.33 -8.13 30.60
CA ASN A 66 0.43 -7.30 29.40
C ASN A 66 1.59 -6.31 29.50
N SER A 67 2.50 -6.36 28.52
CA SER A 67 3.71 -5.54 28.51
C SER A 67 3.53 -4.22 27.75
N LEU A 68 4.43 -3.25 27.99
CA LEU A 68 4.69 -2.13 27.10
C LEU A 68 6.09 -2.30 26.51
N VAL A 69 6.17 -2.51 25.21
CA VAL A 69 7.38 -2.83 24.47
C VAL A 69 7.44 -1.94 23.23
N ILE A 70 8.49 -1.15 23.13
CA ILE A 70 8.78 -0.33 21.95
C ILE A 70 10.22 -0.63 21.56
N THR A 71 10.43 -1.18 20.37
CA THR A 71 11.75 -1.61 19.91
C THR A 71 12.08 -1.07 18.54
N SER A 72 13.36 -0.93 18.25
CA SER A 72 13.85 -0.70 16.90
C SER A 72 15.16 -1.43 16.66
N ALA A 73 15.35 -1.99 15.47
CA ALA A 73 16.58 -2.72 15.17
C ALA A 73 17.83 -1.82 15.15
N ALA A 74 17.66 -0.52 14.88
CA ALA A 74 18.73 0.48 14.93
C ALA A 74 18.71 1.37 16.19
N GLY A 75 17.75 1.16 17.09
CA GLY A 75 17.47 2.07 18.19
C GLY A 75 16.70 3.33 17.75
N PHE A 76 16.54 4.26 18.68
CA PHE A 76 15.79 5.50 18.49
C PHE A 76 16.69 6.73 18.58
N TYR A 77 16.42 7.72 17.74
CA TYR A 77 17.07 9.02 17.87
C TYR A 77 16.56 9.75 19.10
N GLN A 78 17.49 10.25 19.92
CA GLN A 78 17.23 11.09 21.08
C GLN A 78 18.06 12.37 21.02
N ASP A 79 17.41 13.50 21.18
CA ASP A 79 18.01 14.82 21.27
C ASP A 79 18.38 15.15 22.71
N ALA A 80 19.51 15.84 22.90
CA ALA A 80 19.99 16.20 24.24
C ALA A 80 19.09 17.20 24.98
N LEU A 81 18.23 17.93 24.27
CA LEU A 81 17.21 18.82 24.85
C LEU A 81 15.84 18.14 24.99
N GLY A 82 15.72 16.91 24.49
CA GLY A 82 14.53 16.08 24.51
C GLY A 82 14.23 15.47 25.88
N GLY A 83 13.36 14.46 25.86
CA GLY A 83 12.98 13.72 27.06
C GLY A 83 12.00 12.59 26.79
N LEU A 84 11.85 11.67 27.75
CA LEU A 84 10.91 10.55 27.65
C LEU A 84 9.48 10.96 27.26
N THR A 85 9.07 12.15 27.72
CA THR A 85 7.81 12.77 27.35
C THR A 85 8.09 14.09 26.62
N PRO A 86 7.14 14.61 25.82
CA PRO A 86 7.36 15.80 25.00
C PRO A 86 7.53 17.13 25.78
N ASN A 87 7.65 17.07 27.11
CA ASN A 87 7.84 18.25 27.97
C ASN A 87 9.15 19.02 27.66
N GLY A 88 10.17 18.34 27.14
CA GLY A 88 11.44 18.97 26.70
C GLY A 88 11.35 19.64 25.33
N ILE A 89 10.34 19.29 24.53
CA ILE A 89 10.20 19.73 23.15
C ILE A 89 9.69 21.16 23.13
N ASN A 90 10.53 22.07 22.62
CA ASN A 90 10.20 23.49 22.51
C ASN A 90 10.30 23.95 21.05
N PRO A 91 9.17 24.17 20.35
CA PRO A 91 9.18 24.59 18.96
C PRO A 91 9.94 25.90 18.69
N ALA A 92 10.03 26.80 19.67
CA ALA A 92 10.79 28.04 19.53
C ALA A 92 12.31 27.80 19.37
N LEU A 93 12.79 26.61 19.70
CA LEU A 93 14.20 26.22 19.59
C LEU A 93 14.55 25.56 18.25
N TYR A 94 13.58 25.19 17.41
CA TYR A 94 13.85 24.47 16.14
C TYR A 94 14.75 25.25 15.17
N GLY A 95 14.72 26.58 15.20
CA GLY A 95 15.63 27.39 14.39
C GLY A 95 17.11 27.28 14.79
N LEU A 96 17.39 26.88 16.04
CA LEU A 96 18.75 26.70 16.57
C LEU A 96 19.14 25.21 16.65
N PHE A 97 18.17 24.36 16.98
CA PHE A 97 18.32 22.91 17.16
C PHE A 97 17.25 22.21 16.31
N PRO A 98 17.45 22.10 14.99
CA PRO A 98 16.43 21.57 14.08
C PRO A 98 16.08 20.11 14.36
N ASN A 99 17.03 19.33 14.86
CA ASN A 99 16.80 17.91 15.15
C ASN A 99 15.96 17.67 16.41
N LEU A 100 15.73 18.69 17.26
CA LEU A 100 14.85 18.57 18.43
C LEU A 100 13.42 18.20 18.02
N ALA A 101 12.98 18.59 16.82
CA ALA A 101 11.68 18.23 16.30
C ALA A 101 11.53 16.70 16.06
N TYR A 102 12.64 15.98 15.94
CA TYR A 102 12.67 14.55 15.66
C TYR A 102 13.01 13.69 16.89
N ASP A 103 13.07 14.27 18.09
CA ASP A 103 13.27 13.53 19.34
C ASP A 103 12.21 12.43 19.52
N SER A 104 12.58 11.32 20.15
CA SER A 104 11.66 10.18 20.37
C SER A 104 11.09 10.20 21.79
N TRP A 105 9.77 10.10 21.91
CA TRP A 105 9.08 10.23 23.19
C TRP A 105 7.75 9.51 23.21
N ILE A 106 7.24 9.28 24.41
CA ILE A 106 5.95 8.65 24.70
C ILE A 106 5.05 9.69 25.37
N THR A 107 3.76 9.69 25.02
CA THR A 107 2.80 10.72 25.46
C THR A 107 1.40 10.16 25.68
N LEU A 108 0.51 11.06 26.09
CA LEU A 108 -0.93 10.95 25.86
C LEU A 108 -1.43 12.31 25.35
N GLY A 109 -1.49 12.44 24.02
CA GLY A 109 -2.07 13.56 23.31
C GLY A 109 -1.31 14.89 23.35
N GLN A 110 -0.26 15.01 24.15
CA GLN A 110 0.63 16.17 24.15
C GLN A 110 1.73 16.00 23.09
N GLU A 111 2.07 17.06 22.36
CA GLU A 111 3.12 17.02 21.32
C GLU A 111 4.40 17.78 21.71
N ASP A 112 4.27 18.78 22.59
CA ASP A 112 5.36 19.66 22.98
C ASP A 112 5.07 20.39 24.31
N ASN A 113 5.86 21.41 24.65
CA ASN A 113 5.69 22.23 25.83
C ASN A 113 4.84 23.51 25.63
N SER A 114 4.10 23.62 24.52
CA SER A 114 3.24 24.78 24.23
C SER A 114 2.02 24.86 25.15
N ILE A 115 1.65 23.72 25.76
CA ILE A 115 0.64 23.61 26.80
C ILE A 115 1.28 23.27 28.15
N ASP A 116 0.59 23.57 29.24
CA ASP A 116 1.05 23.18 30.57
C ASP A 116 1.21 21.65 30.62
N PRO A 117 2.37 21.13 31.06
CA PRO A 117 2.65 19.71 31.02
C PRO A 117 1.71 18.97 31.96
N THR A 118 0.76 18.23 31.39
CA THR A 118 -0.22 17.44 32.16
C THR A 118 0.03 15.93 32.07
N THR A 119 0.99 15.54 31.21
CA THR A 119 1.47 14.17 31.08
C THR A 119 2.35 13.81 32.28
N GLY A 120 1.87 12.87 33.09
CA GLY A 120 2.57 12.26 34.21
C GLY A 120 3.15 10.90 33.86
N VAL A 121 4.15 10.48 34.62
CA VAL A 121 4.78 9.16 34.49
C VAL A 121 4.85 8.53 35.88
N ILE A 122 4.44 7.28 35.99
CA ILE A 122 4.58 6.48 37.19
C ILE A 122 5.07 5.08 36.83
N GLY A 123 5.96 4.51 37.62
CA GLY A 123 6.43 3.16 37.32
C GLY A 123 7.42 2.59 38.34
N GLY A 124 7.63 1.28 38.22
CA GLY A 124 8.56 0.52 39.04
C GLY A 124 10.04 0.67 38.65
N ALA A 125 10.88 -0.22 39.17
CA ALA A 125 12.30 -0.24 38.85
C ALA A 125 12.56 -0.53 37.36
N GLN A 126 11.79 -1.44 36.74
CA GLN A 126 11.95 -1.74 35.32
C GLN A 126 11.50 -0.57 34.44
N TRP A 127 10.40 0.11 34.77
CA TRP A 127 9.99 1.32 34.06
C TRP A 127 11.10 2.38 34.04
N ASN A 128 11.73 2.63 35.18
CA ASN A 128 12.86 3.57 35.25
C ASN A 128 14.06 3.11 34.42
N ALA A 129 14.34 1.80 34.38
CA ALA A 129 15.41 1.25 33.55
C ALA A 129 15.08 1.34 32.04
N ALA A 130 13.83 1.08 31.66
CA ALA A 130 13.33 1.20 30.29
C ALA A 130 13.39 2.65 29.81
N ALA A 131 12.96 3.60 30.64
CA ALA A 131 13.10 5.02 30.37
C ALA A 131 14.56 5.42 30.13
N LEU A 132 15.48 5.04 31.02
CA LEU A 132 16.91 5.34 30.85
C LEU A 132 17.50 4.70 29.58
N ASN A 133 17.07 3.49 29.22
CA ASN A 133 17.53 2.83 28.01
C ASN A 133 17.01 3.54 26.76
N PHE A 134 15.73 3.91 26.76
CA PHE A 134 15.08 4.64 25.67
C PHE A 134 15.70 6.02 25.45
N GLU A 135 15.96 6.78 26.52
CA GLU A 135 16.67 8.08 26.46
C GLU A 135 18.13 7.96 26.00
N ALA A 136 18.72 6.77 26.08
CA ALA A 136 20.04 6.47 25.52
C ALA A 136 19.96 5.99 24.05
N GLY A 137 18.78 6.01 23.44
CA GLY A 137 18.50 5.55 22.08
C GLY A 137 18.25 4.05 21.95
N GLY A 138 18.04 3.33 23.05
CA GLY A 138 17.69 1.91 23.06
C GLY A 138 16.18 1.64 23.10
N ASP A 139 15.81 0.38 23.30
CA ASP A 139 14.41 -0.03 23.40
C ASP A 139 13.74 0.39 24.73
N PHE A 140 12.42 0.59 24.71
CA PHE A 140 11.60 0.75 25.92
C PHE A 140 10.87 -0.57 26.23
N ILE A 141 11.27 -1.28 27.28
CA ILE A 141 10.71 -2.61 27.61
C ILE A 141 10.28 -2.68 29.08
N VAL A 142 8.97 -2.79 29.32
CA VAL A 142 8.37 -3.05 30.63
C VAL A 142 7.45 -4.26 30.55
N ASN A 143 7.89 -5.36 31.16
CA ASN A 143 7.20 -6.66 31.12
C ASN A 143 7.24 -7.39 32.47
N ASP A 144 7.50 -6.65 33.56
CA ASP A 144 7.47 -7.16 34.92
C ASP A 144 6.06 -7.09 35.55
N GLY A 145 5.96 -7.59 36.78
CA GLY A 145 4.72 -7.54 37.56
C GLY A 145 4.44 -6.20 38.25
N VAL A 146 5.32 -5.20 38.12
CA VAL A 146 5.14 -3.87 38.76
C VAL A 146 4.57 -2.88 37.75
N GLY A 147 5.05 -2.93 36.51
CA GLY A 147 4.54 -2.14 35.41
C GLY A 147 4.81 -0.64 35.56
N GLY A 148 3.92 0.14 34.97
CA GLY A 148 3.93 1.59 35.02
C GLY A 148 3.00 2.17 33.95
N SER A 149 2.88 3.49 33.93
CA SER A 149 2.11 4.19 32.92
C SER A 149 2.63 5.59 32.65
N VAL A 150 2.45 6.00 31.41
CA VAL A 150 2.24 7.41 31.06
C VAL A 150 0.76 7.69 31.25
N TYR A 151 0.40 8.75 31.97
CA TYR A 151 -0.98 9.06 32.31
C TYR A 151 -1.26 10.55 32.24
N VAL A 152 -2.53 10.90 32.08
CA VAL A 152 -3.02 12.28 32.23
C VAL A 152 -4.17 12.30 33.23
N THR A 153 -4.40 13.46 33.87
CA THR A 153 -5.57 13.57 34.73
C THR A 153 -6.86 13.53 33.91
N PRO A 154 -7.98 13.04 34.46
CA PRO A 154 -9.13 12.60 33.64
C PRO A 154 -9.91 13.67 32.86
N ASP A 155 -9.53 14.95 32.90
CA ASP A 155 -10.27 16.05 32.26
C ASP A 155 -9.38 16.86 31.29
N GLN A 156 -8.23 16.32 30.88
CA GLN A 156 -7.31 17.01 29.97
C GLN A 156 -7.76 16.84 28.53
N VAL A 157 -8.07 17.96 27.87
CA VAL A 157 -8.53 18.01 26.46
C VAL A 157 -7.51 17.37 25.51
N GLN A 158 -6.22 17.41 25.84
CA GLN A 158 -5.18 16.79 25.00
C GLN A 158 -5.39 15.28 24.80
N ALA A 159 -5.99 14.59 25.77
CA ALA A 159 -6.21 13.14 25.68
C ALA A 159 -7.59 12.77 25.12
N GLN A 160 -8.32 13.76 24.59
CA GLN A 160 -9.49 13.52 23.76
C GLN A 160 -9.06 13.31 22.31
N PRO A 161 -9.80 12.51 21.53
CA PRO A 161 -9.57 12.38 20.11
C PRO A 161 -9.59 13.75 19.43
N ASP A 162 -8.61 13.98 18.56
CA ASP A 162 -8.53 15.18 17.73
C ASP A 162 -9.61 15.20 16.62
N ALA A 163 -9.49 16.13 15.67
CA ALA A 163 -10.44 16.25 14.57
C ALA A 163 -10.50 14.99 13.65
N ASN A 164 -9.48 14.13 13.70
CA ASN A 164 -9.41 12.88 12.96
C ASN A 164 -9.84 11.67 13.81
N GLY A 165 -10.27 11.88 15.06
CA GLY A 165 -10.58 10.80 15.98
C GLY A 165 -9.34 10.15 16.58
N GLN A 166 -8.22 10.88 16.70
CA GLN A 166 -6.93 10.29 17.09
C GLN A 166 -6.41 10.86 18.41
N VAL A 167 -5.80 10.00 19.23
CA VAL A 167 -5.01 10.41 20.41
C VAL A 167 -3.58 9.93 20.23
N LEU A 168 -2.63 10.86 20.28
CA LEU A 168 -1.21 10.57 20.11
C LEU A 168 -0.65 9.77 21.29
N LEU A 169 0.14 8.73 21.01
CA LEU A 169 0.76 7.84 21.99
C LEU A 169 2.28 7.96 22.02
N ALA A 170 2.92 8.20 20.88
CA ALA A 170 4.37 8.31 20.78
C ALA A 170 4.80 9.00 19.50
N GLN A 171 5.99 9.61 19.55
CA GLN A 171 6.79 9.95 18.38
C GLN A 171 8.07 9.13 18.42
N LEU A 172 8.38 8.41 17.34
CA LEU A 172 9.54 7.53 17.26
C LEU A 172 10.35 7.88 16.01
N THR A 173 11.64 8.18 16.17
CA THR A 173 12.54 8.42 15.04
C THR A 173 13.59 7.33 14.98
N THR A 174 13.68 6.63 13.85
CA THR A 174 14.65 5.55 13.64
C THR A 174 15.06 5.45 12.17
N THR A 175 16.20 4.81 11.91
CA THR A 175 16.69 4.47 10.56
C THR A 175 16.33 3.04 10.13
N SER A 176 15.65 2.27 10.98
CA SER A 176 15.32 0.87 10.74
C SER A 176 13.86 0.58 11.09
N SER A 177 13.45 -0.68 10.95
CA SER A 177 12.19 -1.17 11.49
C SER A 177 11.99 -0.81 12.97
N TRP A 178 10.73 -0.67 13.35
CA TRP A 178 10.30 -0.49 14.74
C TRP A 178 9.01 -1.25 15.00
N SER A 179 8.81 -1.61 16.26
CA SER A 179 7.57 -2.21 16.74
C SER A 179 7.11 -1.54 18.03
N PHE A 180 5.79 -1.54 18.23
CA PHE A 180 5.11 -1.06 19.40
C PHE A 180 4.10 -2.12 19.83
N THR A 181 4.18 -2.56 21.08
CA THR A 181 3.15 -3.33 21.77
C THR A 181 2.81 -2.60 23.05
N GLY A 182 1.54 -2.26 23.26
CA GLY A 182 1.12 -1.50 24.43
C GLY A 182 -0.33 -1.72 24.83
N ASN A 183 -0.70 -1.14 25.96
CA ASN A 183 -2.04 -1.26 26.55
C ASN A 183 -2.56 0.13 26.87
N ILE A 184 -3.83 0.37 26.59
CA ILE A 184 -4.45 1.65 26.84
C ILE A 184 -5.64 1.53 27.77
N GLN A 185 -5.80 2.53 28.63
CA GLN A 185 -7.01 2.73 29.41
C GLN A 185 -7.68 4.02 28.94
N TRP A 186 -8.97 3.98 28.69
CA TRP A 186 -9.76 5.11 28.23
C TRP A 186 -11.16 5.10 28.85
N ARG A 187 -11.90 6.20 28.70
CA ARG A 187 -13.29 6.31 29.12
C ARG A 187 -14.18 6.69 27.97
N ASP A 188 -15.35 6.06 27.92
CA ASP A 188 -16.41 6.41 26.98
C ASP A 188 -17.08 7.75 27.34
N ALA A 189 -17.95 8.23 26.45
CA ALA A 189 -18.79 9.40 26.66
C ALA A 189 -19.68 9.34 27.93
N GLN A 190 -19.90 8.16 28.51
CA GLN A 190 -20.63 7.96 29.77
C GLN A 190 -19.71 7.78 30.99
N LEU A 191 -18.40 7.99 30.81
CA LEU A 191 -17.34 7.87 31.81
C LEU A 191 -17.10 6.43 32.30
N ASN A 192 -17.56 5.41 31.57
CA ASN A 192 -17.18 4.04 31.87
C ASN A 192 -15.74 3.82 31.44
N VAL A 193 -14.95 3.16 32.30
CA VAL A 193 -13.54 2.88 32.03
C VAL A 193 -13.41 1.56 31.27
N THR A 194 -12.67 1.60 30.17
CA THR A 194 -12.35 0.45 29.32
C THR A 194 -10.84 0.32 29.19
N GLN A 195 -10.37 -0.91 28.96
CA GLN A 195 -8.98 -1.24 28.71
C GLN A 195 -8.88 -2.03 27.41
N GLU A 196 -7.87 -1.70 26.62
CA GLU A 196 -7.46 -2.46 25.43
C GLU A 196 -6.02 -2.91 25.66
N VAL A 197 -5.75 -4.19 25.45
CA VAL A 197 -4.49 -4.83 25.82
C VAL A 197 -3.84 -5.51 24.63
N ASP A 198 -2.52 -5.67 24.70
CA ASP A 198 -1.68 -6.31 23.67
C ASP A 198 -1.85 -5.69 22.26
N LEU A 199 -2.15 -4.39 22.22
CA LEU A 199 -2.28 -3.65 20.96
C LEU A 199 -0.91 -3.55 20.30
N THR A 200 -0.80 -3.98 19.05
CA THR A 200 0.48 -4.03 18.33
C THR A 200 0.44 -3.27 17.02
N LEU A 201 1.51 -2.53 16.75
CA LEU A 201 1.85 -1.91 15.46
C LEU A 201 3.35 -2.07 15.20
N GLY A 202 3.74 -1.89 13.95
CA GLY A 202 5.14 -1.79 13.60
C GLY A 202 5.30 -1.36 12.15
N TYR A 203 6.48 -0.86 11.85
CA TYR A 203 6.94 -0.65 10.50
C TYR A 203 8.18 -1.50 10.30
N GLU A 204 8.13 -2.40 9.31
CA GLU A 204 9.31 -3.10 8.85
C GLU A 204 9.96 -2.24 7.77
N VAL A 205 11.24 -1.87 7.96
CA VAL A 205 12.05 -1.37 6.83
C VAL A 205 12.31 -2.58 5.96
N THR A 206 11.76 -2.56 4.75
CA THR A 206 11.99 -3.61 3.77
C THR A 206 13.03 -3.12 2.77
N ASP A 207 14.04 -3.94 2.47
CA ASP A 207 14.94 -3.70 1.34
C ASP A 207 14.21 -3.75 0.00
N TYR A 208 13.00 -4.32 -0.02
CA TYR A 208 12.12 -4.41 -1.17
C TYR A 208 11.56 -3.05 -1.60
N THR A 209 11.71 -2.72 -2.89
CA THR A 209 11.31 -1.42 -3.45
C THR A 209 10.18 -1.48 -4.48
N GLY A 210 9.61 -2.67 -4.71
CA GLY A 210 8.44 -2.86 -5.57
C GLY A 210 8.67 -3.90 -6.67
N LEU A 211 7.68 -4.00 -7.58
CA LEU A 211 7.77 -4.84 -8.78
C LEU A 211 8.13 -4.00 -10.00
N SER A 212 8.76 -4.63 -10.99
CA SER A 212 8.98 -4.04 -12.32
C SER A 212 8.77 -5.08 -13.43
N PHE A 213 8.60 -4.63 -14.67
CA PHE A 213 8.58 -5.52 -15.82
C PHE A 213 9.48 -5.01 -16.95
N GLU A 214 9.88 -5.91 -17.84
CA GLU A 214 10.66 -5.64 -19.04
C GLU A 214 10.02 -6.36 -20.24
N LEU A 215 9.84 -5.66 -21.35
CA LEU A 215 9.41 -6.25 -22.61
C LEU A 215 10.61 -6.94 -23.28
N ILE A 216 10.52 -8.25 -23.48
CA ILE A 216 11.57 -9.06 -24.12
C ILE A 216 11.39 -9.09 -25.63
N GLY A 217 10.15 -9.10 -26.11
CA GLY A 217 9.87 -9.04 -27.54
C GLY A 217 8.38 -8.94 -27.83
N GLU A 218 8.07 -8.41 -29.01
CA GLU A 218 6.71 -8.30 -29.53
C GLU A 218 6.43 -9.42 -30.54
N ASN A 219 5.19 -9.90 -30.59
CA ASN A 219 4.73 -10.93 -31.54
C ASN A 219 5.62 -12.18 -31.55
N THR A 220 6.06 -12.62 -30.37
CA THR A 220 7.15 -13.60 -30.18
C THR A 220 6.74 -15.01 -30.52
N SER A 221 5.64 -15.50 -29.95
CA SER A 221 5.09 -16.83 -30.21
C SER A 221 4.10 -16.83 -31.37
N SER A 222 3.31 -15.77 -31.50
CA SER A 222 2.38 -15.52 -32.59
C SER A 222 1.98 -14.03 -32.65
N PRO A 223 1.35 -13.55 -33.75
CA PRO A 223 0.91 -12.17 -33.83
C PRO A 223 0.00 -11.79 -32.67
N GLY A 224 0.32 -10.70 -31.98
CA GLY A 224 -0.38 -10.21 -30.80
C GLY A 224 0.12 -10.75 -29.46
N PHE A 225 0.99 -11.77 -29.44
CA PHE A 225 1.59 -12.26 -28.20
C PHE A 225 2.94 -11.59 -27.94
N ASP A 226 3.02 -10.84 -26.86
CA ASP A 226 4.24 -10.17 -26.41
C ASP A 226 4.78 -10.88 -25.16
N THR A 227 6.10 -10.95 -25.04
CA THR A 227 6.79 -11.61 -23.92
C THR A 227 7.35 -10.59 -22.95
N TYR A 228 6.98 -10.72 -21.68
CA TYR A 228 7.41 -9.86 -20.59
C TYR A 228 8.17 -10.67 -19.54
N ARG A 229 9.17 -10.06 -18.91
CA ARG A 229 9.78 -10.55 -17.66
C ARG A 229 9.38 -9.66 -16.52
N VAL A 230 9.06 -10.26 -15.37
CA VAL A 230 8.65 -9.54 -14.15
C VAL A 230 9.69 -9.75 -13.07
N TYR A 231 9.99 -8.69 -12.33
CA TYR A 231 11.05 -8.66 -11.32
C TYR A 231 10.54 -8.13 -9.99
N ALA A 232 11.11 -8.65 -8.91
CA ALA A 232 11.09 -8.03 -7.59
C ALA A 232 12.35 -7.18 -7.40
N ASN A 233 12.19 -5.93 -6.97
CA ASN A 233 13.28 -4.96 -6.85
C ASN A 233 13.70 -4.82 -5.37
N PHE A 234 15.01 -4.70 -5.14
CA PHE A 234 15.62 -4.56 -3.83
C PHE A 234 16.75 -3.53 -3.85
N ASP A 235 16.88 -2.74 -2.78
CA ASP A 235 17.95 -1.76 -2.61
C ASP A 235 19.27 -2.40 -2.13
N ASP A 236 19.20 -3.48 -1.35
CA ASP A 236 20.38 -4.20 -0.84
C ASP A 236 20.71 -5.40 -1.75
N PRO A 237 21.87 -5.42 -2.44
CA PRO A 237 22.28 -6.53 -3.29
C PRO A 237 22.62 -7.82 -2.53
N ALA A 238 22.72 -7.78 -1.20
CA ALA A 238 22.94 -8.96 -0.36
C ALA A 238 21.63 -9.65 0.08
N VAL A 239 20.47 -9.11 -0.29
CA VAL A 239 19.17 -9.77 -0.10
C VAL A 239 19.07 -11.01 -0.97
N GLN A 240 18.39 -12.05 -0.49
CA GLN A 240 18.04 -13.21 -1.28
C GLN A 240 16.52 -13.42 -1.30
N LEU A 241 15.87 -13.35 -2.46
CA LEU A 241 14.48 -13.77 -2.61
C LEU A 241 14.38 -15.29 -2.46
N VAL A 242 13.48 -15.79 -1.62
CA VAL A 242 13.41 -17.24 -1.32
C VAL A 242 12.08 -17.87 -1.67
N ALA A 243 10.99 -17.11 -1.69
CA ALA A 243 9.68 -17.63 -2.05
C ALA A 243 8.77 -16.56 -2.66
N VAL A 244 7.88 -17.01 -3.53
CA VAL A 244 6.67 -16.30 -3.92
C VAL A 244 5.49 -17.18 -3.53
N TYR A 245 4.47 -16.63 -2.88
CA TYR A 245 3.42 -17.43 -2.26
C TYR A 245 2.04 -16.76 -2.29
N GLY A 246 0.99 -17.56 -2.11
CA GLY A 246 -0.39 -17.12 -1.93
C GLY A 246 -1.12 -17.91 -0.84
N LEU A 247 -2.04 -17.26 -0.16
CA LEU A 247 -2.91 -17.80 0.90
C LEU A 247 -4.32 -17.19 0.74
N GLN A 248 -5.31 -17.74 1.45
CA GLN A 248 -6.69 -17.22 1.44
C GLN A 248 -6.80 -15.71 1.73
N ASP A 249 -6.10 -15.21 2.75
CA ASP A 249 -6.17 -13.80 3.15
C ASP A 249 -5.17 -12.91 2.41
N THR A 250 -4.22 -13.52 1.69
CA THR A 250 -3.18 -12.85 0.90
C THR A 250 -3.03 -13.59 -0.42
N ALA A 251 -4.06 -13.47 -1.27
CA ALA A 251 -4.12 -14.21 -2.52
C ALA A 251 -2.94 -13.87 -3.43
N LEU A 252 -2.46 -14.87 -4.17
CA LEU A 252 -1.59 -14.67 -5.32
C LEU A 252 -2.42 -14.84 -6.58
N THR A 253 -2.41 -13.83 -7.46
CA THR A 253 -3.08 -13.87 -8.75
C THR A 253 -2.14 -13.42 -9.86
N ILE A 254 -2.14 -14.13 -10.97
CA ILE A 254 -1.52 -13.71 -12.23
C ILE A 254 -2.57 -13.96 -13.29
N GLU A 255 -3.30 -12.90 -13.63
CA GLU A 255 -4.46 -12.95 -14.50
C GLU A 255 -4.16 -12.20 -15.79
N THR A 256 -4.70 -12.67 -16.91
CA THR A 256 -4.61 -11.94 -18.19
C THR A 256 -5.99 -11.69 -18.78
N THR A 257 -6.19 -10.54 -19.42
CA THR A 257 -7.41 -10.30 -20.21
C THR A 257 -7.48 -11.17 -21.47
N GLY A 258 -6.36 -11.76 -21.87
CA GLY A 258 -6.22 -12.65 -23.02
C GLY A 258 -5.97 -14.09 -22.59
N THR A 259 -4.86 -14.66 -23.08
CA THR A 259 -4.38 -16.00 -22.74
C THR A 259 -2.87 -15.99 -22.54
N PHE A 260 -2.35 -16.88 -21.69
CA PHE A 260 -0.92 -17.13 -21.63
C PHE A 260 -0.52 -18.15 -22.69
N TYR A 261 0.59 -17.86 -23.36
CA TYR A 261 1.21 -18.82 -24.27
C TYR A 261 1.96 -19.89 -23.48
N GLN A 262 1.69 -21.15 -23.81
CA GLN A 262 2.37 -22.32 -23.25
C GLN A 262 2.87 -23.24 -24.36
N ASP A 263 4.16 -23.55 -24.35
CA ASP A 263 4.83 -24.46 -25.28
C ASP A 263 4.73 -25.91 -24.78
N ALA A 264 4.47 -26.86 -25.68
CA ALA A 264 4.32 -28.26 -25.33
C ALA A 264 5.60 -28.94 -24.80
N LEU A 265 6.77 -28.32 -25.00
CA LEU A 265 8.06 -28.76 -24.46
C LEU A 265 8.47 -28.01 -23.20
N GLY A 266 7.68 -27.03 -22.79
CA GLY A 266 7.92 -26.19 -21.62
C GLY A 266 7.23 -26.71 -20.36
N GLY A 267 6.90 -25.79 -19.47
CA GLY A 267 6.29 -26.09 -18.19
C GLY A 267 6.25 -24.88 -17.26
N PRO A 268 5.62 -25.01 -16.07
CA PRO A 268 5.26 -23.84 -15.26
C PRO A 268 6.45 -23.18 -14.57
N LEU A 269 7.62 -23.82 -14.57
CA LEU A 269 8.84 -23.34 -13.94
C LEU A 269 9.93 -23.13 -14.98
N ALA A 270 10.78 -22.11 -14.76
CA ALA A 270 11.98 -21.87 -15.57
C ALA A 270 12.86 -23.13 -15.74
N THR A 271 12.87 -24.00 -14.72
CA THR A 271 13.68 -25.23 -14.72
C THR A 271 13.28 -26.25 -15.79
N THR A 272 12.11 -26.09 -16.41
CA THR A 272 11.65 -26.89 -17.54
C THR A 272 12.16 -26.38 -18.90
N ILE A 273 12.60 -25.12 -18.95
CA ILE A 273 13.06 -24.46 -20.17
C ILE A 273 14.50 -24.86 -20.46
N ASN A 274 14.73 -25.48 -21.62
CA ASN A 274 16.07 -25.96 -22.01
C ASN A 274 16.58 -25.22 -23.25
N PRO A 275 17.51 -24.26 -23.10
CA PRO A 275 18.00 -23.43 -24.21
C PRO A 275 18.64 -24.23 -25.35
N ILE A 276 19.14 -25.44 -25.09
CA ILE A 276 19.69 -26.31 -26.16
C ILE A 276 18.63 -26.66 -27.23
N LEU A 277 17.34 -26.57 -26.87
CA LEU A 277 16.23 -26.91 -27.75
C LEU A 277 15.80 -25.74 -28.65
N PHE A 278 16.16 -24.48 -28.34
CA PHE A 278 15.69 -23.30 -29.08
C PHE A 278 16.02 -23.34 -30.57
N GLY A 279 17.17 -23.92 -30.95
CA GLY A 279 17.53 -24.07 -32.36
C GLY A 279 16.59 -24.97 -33.16
N ALA A 280 15.93 -25.94 -32.51
CA ALA A 280 14.97 -26.84 -33.12
C ALA A 280 13.51 -26.41 -32.86
N PHE A 281 13.26 -25.76 -31.72
CA PHE A 281 11.96 -25.31 -31.23
C PHE A 281 12.08 -23.86 -30.73
N PRO A 282 12.10 -22.87 -31.63
CA PRO A 282 12.31 -21.47 -31.24
C PRO A 282 11.19 -20.91 -30.36
N SER A 283 9.98 -21.46 -30.46
CA SER A 283 8.82 -21.02 -29.66
C SER A 283 8.97 -21.29 -28.17
N LEU A 284 9.76 -22.29 -27.78
CA LEU A 284 10.02 -22.64 -26.38
C LEU A 284 10.69 -21.50 -25.59
N GLU A 285 11.44 -20.63 -26.27
CA GLU A 285 12.06 -19.45 -25.65
C GLU A 285 11.02 -18.50 -25.03
N TYR A 286 9.80 -18.52 -25.57
CA TYR A 286 8.71 -17.63 -25.19
C TYR A 286 7.63 -18.31 -24.36
N ASP A 287 7.88 -19.51 -23.85
CA ASP A 287 7.00 -20.18 -22.90
C ASP A 287 6.73 -19.31 -21.65
N SER A 288 5.56 -19.47 -21.01
CA SER A 288 5.20 -18.72 -19.81
C SER A 288 5.47 -19.53 -18.56
N TRP A 289 6.27 -18.99 -17.64
CA TRP A 289 6.74 -19.72 -16.47
C TRP A 289 7.05 -18.79 -15.31
N VAL A 290 7.07 -19.34 -14.09
CA VAL A 290 7.51 -18.63 -12.89
C VAL A 290 8.88 -19.11 -12.43
N THR A 291 9.57 -18.26 -11.66
CA THR A 291 10.91 -18.55 -11.17
C THR A 291 11.24 -17.80 -9.89
N ILE A 292 12.45 -18.04 -9.39
CA ILE A 292 13.19 -17.12 -8.52
C ILE A 292 14.60 -17.04 -9.11
N GLY A 293 14.87 -15.95 -9.82
CA GLY A 293 16.17 -15.64 -10.42
C GLY A 293 16.48 -16.38 -11.72
N ALA A 294 16.38 -17.72 -11.73
CA ALA A 294 16.84 -18.53 -12.86
C ALA A 294 15.99 -18.33 -14.12
N GLU A 295 16.66 -18.33 -15.28
CA GLU A 295 16.01 -18.15 -16.60
C GLU A 295 15.77 -19.47 -17.34
N ASP A 296 16.33 -20.58 -16.84
CA ASP A 296 16.32 -21.88 -17.53
C ASP A 296 16.52 -23.08 -16.59
N ASN A 297 16.72 -24.26 -17.19
CA ASN A 297 16.98 -25.54 -16.53
C ASN A 297 18.28 -25.66 -15.73
N SER A 298 19.06 -24.59 -15.59
CA SER A 298 20.16 -24.52 -14.64
C SER A 298 19.72 -24.14 -13.21
N GLY A 299 18.50 -23.63 -13.06
CA GLY A 299 17.98 -23.15 -11.78
C GLY A 299 17.58 -24.24 -10.78
N SER A 300 17.20 -23.81 -9.58
CA SER A 300 16.75 -24.71 -8.50
C SER A 300 15.35 -24.43 -7.93
N VAL A 301 14.51 -23.66 -8.64
CA VAL A 301 13.14 -23.37 -8.17
C VAL A 301 12.30 -24.66 -8.14
N ASP A 302 11.55 -24.81 -7.05
CA ASP A 302 10.59 -25.90 -6.83
C ASP A 302 9.29 -25.32 -6.26
N PHE A 303 8.23 -26.11 -6.17
CA PHE A 303 6.93 -25.63 -5.72
C PHE A 303 6.20 -26.61 -4.81
N ILE A 304 5.28 -26.08 -4.01
CA ILE A 304 4.35 -26.86 -3.20
C ILE A 304 3.01 -26.14 -3.11
N GLY A 305 1.90 -26.86 -3.24
CA GLY A 305 0.55 -26.32 -3.13
C GLY A 305 0.05 -25.52 -4.34
N ALA A 306 0.93 -24.96 -5.17
CA ALA A 306 0.53 -24.23 -6.37
C ALA A 306 -0.09 -25.15 -7.44
N ASN A 307 -1.30 -24.82 -7.90
CA ASN A 307 -1.99 -25.53 -8.97
C ASN A 307 -1.77 -24.85 -10.32
N PHE A 308 -0.76 -25.31 -11.06
CA PHE A 308 -0.43 -24.78 -12.38
C PHE A 308 -1.31 -25.31 -13.53
N VAL A 309 -2.23 -26.25 -13.29
CA VAL A 309 -3.02 -26.86 -14.38
C VAL A 309 -3.78 -25.84 -15.23
N PRO A 310 -4.45 -24.81 -14.67
CA PRO A 310 -5.10 -23.78 -15.47
C PRO A 310 -4.09 -22.92 -16.24
N PHE A 311 -2.97 -22.56 -15.59
CA PHE A 311 -1.89 -21.76 -16.18
C PHE A 311 -1.25 -22.45 -17.39
N GLU A 312 -0.94 -23.75 -17.26
CA GLU A 312 -0.40 -24.59 -18.34
C GLU A 312 -1.39 -24.81 -19.49
N ALA A 313 -2.69 -24.55 -19.26
CA ALA A 313 -3.72 -24.55 -20.30
C ALA A 313 -3.91 -23.17 -20.95
N GLY A 314 -3.08 -22.18 -20.61
CA GLY A 314 -3.13 -20.80 -21.08
C GLY A 314 -4.09 -19.88 -20.32
N GLY A 315 -4.60 -20.33 -19.17
CA GLY A 315 -5.45 -19.53 -18.27
C GLY A 315 -4.67 -18.91 -17.11
N ASP A 316 -5.39 -18.36 -16.14
CA ASP A 316 -4.78 -17.63 -15.02
C ASP A 316 -4.10 -18.54 -13.99
N LEU A 317 -3.15 -17.98 -13.23
CA LEU A 317 -2.58 -18.62 -12.04
C LEU A 317 -3.15 -17.95 -10.78
N ILE A 318 -3.97 -18.70 -10.03
CA ILE A 318 -4.66 -18.19 -8.83
C ILE A 318 -4.39 -19.12 -7.66
N ILE A 319 -3.97 -18.54 -6.52
CA ILE A 319 -3.77 -19.21 -5.24
C ILE A 319 -4.43 -18.35 -4.15
N ASP A 320 -5.68 -18.67 -3.82
CA ASP A 320 -6.56 -17.92 -2.93
C ASP A 320 -7.28 -18.82 -1.90
N ASP A 321 -6.79 -20.05 -1.71
CA ASP A 321 -7.39 -21.03 -0.83
C ASP A 321 -6.64 -21.18 0.52
N ASN A 322 -7.26 -21.90 1.45
CA ASN A 322 -6.71 -22.11 2.80
C ASN A 322 -5.55 -23.13 2.83
N VAL A 323 -5.28 -23.84 1.73
CA VAL A 323 -4.07 -24.66 1.59
C VAL A 323 -2.89 -23.76 1.21
N GLY A 324 -3.16 -22.78 0.35
CA GLY A 324 -2.17 -21.89 -0.22
C GLY A 324 -1.26 -22.60 -1.21
N GLY A 325 -0.21 -21.90 -1.62
CA GLY A 325 0.76 -22.41 -2.55
C GLY A 325 1.94 -21.48 -2.69
N THR A 326 3.08 -22.04 -3.08
CA THR A 326 4.32 -21.30 -3.25
C THR A 326 5.22 -21.97 -4.27
N TRP A 327 6.03 -21.16 -4.96
CA TRP A 327 7.29 -21.63 -5.50
C TRP A 327 8.44 -20.98 -4.72
N TYR A 328 9.51 -21.75 -4.51
CA TYR A 328 10.57 -21.43 -3.58
C TYR A 328 11.92 -21.96 -4.05
N ILE A 329 12.98 -21.39 -3.51
CA ILE A 329 14.34 -21.94 -3.56
C ILE A 329 14.83 -22.26 -2.16
N LEU A 330 15.76 -23.19 -2.03
CA LEU A 330 16.50 -23.35 -0.78
C LEU A 330 17.56 -22.24 -0.70
N PRO A 331 17.70 -21.56 0.46
CA PRO A 331 18.69 -20.49 0.63
C PRO A 331 20.09 -20.93 0.21
N ASP A 332 20.85 -19.98 -0.33
CA ASP A 332 22.22 -20.16 -0.80
C ASP A 332 22.44 -21.21 -1.92
N LEU A 333 21.37 -21.81 -2.49
CA LEU A 333 21.48 -22.76 -3.61
C LEU A 333 21.27 -22.13 -5.00
N GLU A 334 20.54 -21.02 -5.07
CA GLU A 334 20.28 -20.30 -6.32
C GLU A 334 21.02 -18.96 -6.32
N PRO A 335 22.15 -18.82 -7.04
CA PRO A 335 22.88 -17.56 -7.14
C PRO A 335 22.07 -16.45 -7.83
N ALA A 336 21.13 -16.80 -8.72
CA ALA A 336 20.29 -15.83 -9.39
C ALA A 336 19.16 -15.27 -8.49
N ALA A 337 18.99 -15.82 -7.28
CA ALA A 337 18.01 -15.35 -6.31
C ALA A 337 18.46 -14.07 -5.57
N PHE A 338 19.71 -13.62 -5.79
CA PHE A 338 20.22 -12.33 -5.34
C PHE A 338 19.96 -11.26 -6.41
N PRO A 339 19.71 -9.99 -6.02
CA PRO A 339 19.52 -8.89 -6.95
C PRO A 339 20.66 -8.77 -7.99
N ASP A 340 20.27 -8.54 -9.24
CA ASP A 340 21.21 -8.23 -10.33
C ASP A 340 21.86 -6.84 -10.14
N ALA A 341 22.65 -6.39 -11.12
CA ALA A 341 23.33 -5.09 -11.04
C ALA A 341 22.35 -3.90 -10.97
N GLU A 342 21.10 -4.11 -11.39
CA GLU A 342 20.00 -3.16 -11.36
C GLU A 342 19.13 -3.31 -10.10
N GLY A 343 19.47 -4.22 -9.18
CA GLY A 343 18.72 -4.47 -7.95
C GLY A 343 17.50 -5.37 -8.16
N ARG A 344 17.46 -6.20 -9.21
CA ARG A 344 16.26 -6.97 -9.60
C ARG A 344 16.47 -8.46 -9.43
N VAL A 345 15.43 -9.17 -8.99
CA VAL A 345 15.35 -10.64 -9.04
C VAL A 345 14.18 -11.04 -9.92
N LEU A 346 14.44 -11.86 -10.94
CA LEU A 346 13.40 -12.35 -11.85
C LEU A 346 12.40 -13.24 -11.10
N ILE A 347 11.10 -13.04 -11.30
CA ILE A 347 10.04 -13.85 -10.68
C ILE A 347 9.17 -14.60 -11.70
N GLY A 348 9.26 -14.26 -12.98
CA GLY A 348 8.60 -14.99 -14.05
C GLY A 348 8.75 -14.36 -15.42
N GLN A 349 8.41 -15.14 -16.44
CA GLN A 349 8.24 -14.72 -17.82
C GLN A 349 6.81 -15.03 -18.25
N PHE A 350 6.14 -14.04 -18.85
CA PHE A 350 4.75 -14.14 -19.26
C PHE A 350 4.62 -13.71 -20.71
N THR A 351 4.21 -14.63 -21.56
CA THR A 351 3.88 -14.33 -22.96
C THR A 351 2.37 -14.34 -23.11
N THR A 352 1.79 -13.21 -23.49
CA THR A 352 0.32 -13.07 -23.55
C THR A 352 -0.12 -12.12 -24.66
N ASP A 353 -1.37 -12.27 -25.11
CA ASP A 353 -2.08 -11.37 -26.02
C ASP A 353 -3.00 -10.36 -25.32
N GLY A 354 -2.88 -10.25 -24.00
CA GLY A 354 -3.69 -9.36 -23.16
C GLY A 354 -2.86 -8.51 -22.20
N ILE A 355 -3.58 -7.82 -21.31
CA ILE A 355 -3.00 -7.13 -20.16
C ILE A 355 -2.96 -8.11 -19.00
N VAL A 356 -1.80 -8.23 -18.37
CA VAL A 356 -1.59 -9.00 -17.15
C VAL A 356 -1.79 -8.12 -15.93
N ASP A 357 -2.66 -8.56 -15.02
CA ASP A 357 -2.78 -8.06 -13.66
C ASP A 357 -2.20 -9.11 -12.70
N LEU A 358 -1.11 -8.75 -12.02
CA LEU A 358 -0.39 -9.62 -11.11
C LEU A 358 -0.48 -9.07 -9.69
N THR A 359 -0.79 -9.93 -8.72
CA THR A 359 -0.67 -9.67 -7.28
C THR A 359 0.07 -10.84 -6.63
N VAL A 360 1.19 -10.57 -5.97
CA VAL A 360 2.06 -11.60 -5.36
C VAL A 360 2.42 -11.25 -3.92
N ASN A 361 2.80 -12.28 -3.16
CA ASN A 361 3.48 -12.12 -1.88
C ASN A 361 4.87 -12.72 -2.00
N LEU A 362 5.87 -12.05 -1.43
CA LEU A 362 7.26 -12.44 -1.52
C LEU A 362 7.80 -12.69 -0.10
N GLN A 363 8.66 -13.69 0.02
CA GLN A 363 9.52 -13.85 1.18
C GLN A 363 10.98 -13.73 0.73
N TYR A 364 11.75 -12.91 1.42
CA TYR A 364 13.18 -12.77 1.20
C TYR A 364 13.95 -12.81 2.51
N ARG A 365 15.25 -13.11 2.41
CA ARG A 365 16.21 -13.06 3.50
C ARG A 365 17.02 -11.77 3.37
N ALA A 366 16.94 -10.91 4.37
CA ALA A 366 17.73 -9.69 4.40
C ALA A 366 19.20 -9.98 4.72
N SER A 367 20.07 -8.99 4.51
CA SER A 367 21.52 -9.13 4.70
C SER A 367 21.92 -9.37 6.16
N ASP A 368 21.08 -8.99 7.11
CA ASP A 368 21.22 -9.29 8.55
C ASP A 368 20.79 -10.72 8.93
N GLY A 369 20.22 -11.47 7.98
CA GLY A 369 19.74 -12.84 8.14
C GLY A 369 18.29 -12.96 8.59
N SER A 370 17.56 -11.86 8.77
CA SER A 370 16.12 -11.87 9.02
C SER A 370 15.34 -12.39 7.81
N ASN A 371 14.15 -12.93 8.05
CA ASN A 371 13.23 -13.37 6.99
C ASN A 371 12.07 -12.39 6.97
N ILE A 372 11.91 -11.67 5.86
CA ILE A 372 10.92 -10.63 5.69
C ILE A 372 9.89 -11.10 4.66
N GLN A 373 8.63 -10.79 4.92
CA GLN A 373 7.50 -11.04 4.03
C GLN A 373 6.94 -9.70 3.57
N VAL A 374 6.69 -9.58 2.27
CA VAL A 374 5.93 -8.46 1.68
C VAL A 374 4.72 -9.05 0.97
N THR A 375 3.53 -8.56 1.32
CA THR A 375 2.27 -9.12 0.84
C THR A 375 1.51 -8.13 -0.04
N GLY A 376 0.64 -8.63 -0.92
CA GLY A 376 -0.24 -7.81 -1.75
C GLY A 376 0.49 -6.88 -2.72
N GLN A 377 1.65 -7.30 -3.24
CA GLN A 377 2.41 -6.51 -4.20
C GLN A 377 1.81 -6.68 -5.59
N SER A 378 1.34 -5.59 -6.18
CA SER A 378 0.62 -5.63 -7.46
C SER A 378 1.38 -4.93 -8.60
N LEU A 379 1.24 -5.46 -9.82
CA LEU A 379 1.80 -4.90 -11.04
C LEU A 379 0.87 -5.23 -12.22
N THR A 380 0.60 -4.23 -13.06
CA THR A 380 -0.17 -4.37 -14.31
C THR A 380 0.73 -4.08 -15.51
N PHE A 381 0.73 -4.94 -16.53
CA PHE A 381 1.53 -4.76 -17.75
C PHE A 381 0.90 -5.42 -19.00
N PRO A 382 1.16 -4.91 -20.22
CA PRO A 382 1.86 -3.66 -20.49
C PRO A 382 1.08 -2.45 -20.00
N ILE A 383 1.78 -1.34 -19.77
CA ILE A 383 1.12 -0.07 -19.52
C ILE A 383 0.52 0.39 -20.85
N VAL A 384 -0.80 0.45 -20.92
CA VAL A 384 -1.51 0.94 -22.10
C VAL A 384 -1.82 2.43 -21.94
N THR A 385 -1.46 3.23 -22.94
CA THR A 385 -1.72 4.66 -22.98
C THR A 385 -2.98 4.92 -23.80
N PRO A 386 -4.13 5.24 -23.17
CA PRO A 386 -5.32 5.62 -23.92
C PRO A 386 -5.15 7.01 -24.55
N GLY A 387 -5.75 7.22 -25.72
CA GLY A 387 -5.89 8.53 -26.31
C GLY A 387 -6.35 8.49 -27.76
N CYS A 388 -6.49 9.64 -28.40
CA CYS A 388 -6.88 9.66 -29.80
C CYS A 388 -5.74 9.17 -30.72
N THR A 389 -5.98 8.10 -31.46
CA THR A 389 -5.03 7.53 -32.43
C THR A 389 -5.23 8.04 -33.86
N ASP A 390 -6.27 8.84 -34.12
CA ASP A 390 -6.53 9.41 -35.43
C ASP A 390 -5.65 10.66 -35.66
N GLN A 391 -4.72 10.57 -36.61
CA GLN A 391 -3.83 11.67 -36.98
C GLN A 391 -4.58 12.92 -37.48
N GLY A 392 -5.83 12.77 -37.94
CA GLY A 392 -6.68 13.86 -38.37
C GLY A 392 -7.40 14.60 -37.24
N ALA A 393 -7.31 14.13 -36.00
CA ALA A 393 -7.95 14.76 -34.85
C ALA A 393 -7.07 15.87 -34.24
N CYS A 394 -7.73 16.85 -33.63
CA CYS A 394 -7.12 17.98 -32.93
C CYS A 394 -6.31 17.57 -31.70
N ASN A 395 -6.69 16.47 -31.07
CA ASN A 395 -6.05 15.91 -29.89
C ASN A 395 -5.35 14.58 -30.18
N TYR A 396 -4.90 14.37 -31.43
CA TYR A 396 -4.07 13.21 -31.79
C TYR A 396 -2.90 13.06 -30.82
N ASN A 397 -2.82 11.89 -30.19
CA ASN A 397 -1.74 11.53 -29.30
C ASN A 397 -0.87 10.44 -29.97
N PRO A 398 0.36 10.76 -30.41
CA PRO A 398 1.24 9.78 -31.04
C PRO A 398 1.77 8.72 -30.06
N LEU A 399 1.56 8.89 -28.75
CA LEU A 399 1.90 7.91 -27.72
C LEU A 399 0.71 7.04 -27.30
N ALA A 400 -0.47 7.20 -27.92
CA ALA A 400 -1.64 6.39 -27.58
C ALA A 400 -1.57 5.01 -28.26
N ASP A 401 -1.75 3.95 -27.48
CA ASP A 401 -1.73 2.55 -27.95
C ASP A 401 -3.09 2.13 -28.53
N PHE A 402 -4.18 2.75 -28.06
CA PHE A 402 -5.53 2.50 -28.58
C PHE A 402 -6.42 3.73 -28.49
N ASN A 403 -7.41 3.78 -29.38
CA ASN A 403 -8.39 4.86 -29.42
C ASN A 403 -9.38 4.73 -28.27
N ASP A 404 -9.37 5.68 -27.35
CA ASP A 404 -10.29 5.75 -26.21
C ASP A 404 -11.63 6.45 -26.54
N GLY A 405 -11.83 6.83 -27.81
CA GLY A 405 -13.00 7.58 -28.27
C GLY A 405 -12.94 9.07 -27.95
N SER A 406 -11.81 9.57 -27.41
CA SER A 406 -11.63 10.99 -27.10
C SER A 406 -11.34 11.86 -28.33
N CYS A 407 -11.19 11.28 -29.52
CA CYS A 407 -10.85 12.03 -30.74
C CYS A 407 -11.78 13.21 -30.99
N ASP A 408 -11.20 14.40 -30.96
CA ASP A 408 -11.86 15.68 -31.19
C ASP A 408 -11.47 16.19 -32.56
N PHE A 409 -12.49 16.43 -33.40
CA PHE A 409 -12.30 16.94 -34.76
C PHE A 409 -12.77 18.39 -34.93
N LEU A 410 -13.24 19.03 -33.85
CA LEU A 410 -13.88 20.34 -33.92
C LEU A 410 -13.10 21.45 -33.21
N SER A 411 -12.38 21.18 -32.13
CA SER A 411 -11.70 22.26 -31.36
C SER A 411 -10.63 23.02 -32.13
N CYS A 412 -10.01 22.38 -33.11
CA CYS A 412 -9.04 22.95 -34.03
C CYS A 412 -9.59 23.10 -35.46
N ALA A 413 -10.88 22.79 -35.65
CA ALA A 413 -11.56 23.05 -36.90
C ALA A 413 -11.94 24.52 -37.02
N GLY A 414 -11.88 25.04 -38.24
CA GLY A 414 -12.33 26.39 -38.50
C GLY A 414 -12.40 26.69 -39.99
N CYS A 415 -13.03 27.83 -40.29
CA CYS A 415 -13.17 28.29 -41.66
C CYS A 415 -11.81 28.68 -42.24
N GLY A 416 -11.46 28.07 -43.38
CA GLY A 416 -10.22 28.37 -44.11
C GLY A 416 -10.38 29.43 -45.19
N ASP A 417 -11.60 29.92 -45.44
CA ASP A 417 -11.85 30.97 -46.42
C ASP A 417 -11.58 32.35 -45.85
N VAL A 418 -10.58 33.03 -46.39
CA VAL A 418 -10.20 34.41 -46.05
C VAL A 418 -11.31 35.44 -46.28
N ALA A 419 -12.35 35.10 -47.03
CA ALA A 419 -13.50 35.97 -47.29
C ALA A 419 -14.67 35.78 -46.30
N ALA A 420 -14.61 34.81 -45.38
CA ALA A 420 -15.65 34.57 -44.37
C ALA A 420 -15.45 35.44 -43.12
N CYS A 421 -16.55 35.74 -42.42
CA CYS A 421 -16.54 36.52 -41.17
C CYS A 421 -15.74 35.84 -40.05
N ASN A 422 -15.80 34.51 -40.00
CA ASN A 422 -15.17 33.69 -38.96
C ASN A 422 -13.93 32.93 -39.47
N TYR A 423 -13.23 33.48 -40.47
CA TYR A 423 -11.95 32.95 -40.96
C TYR A 423 -10.99 32.71 -39.79
N ASN A 424 -10.48 31.47 -39.67
CA ASN A 424 -9.52 31.09 -38.64
C ASN A 424 -8.20 30.65 -39.29
N PRO A 425 -7.18 31.53 -39.35
CA PRO A 425 -5.87 31.17 -39.91
C PRO A 425 -5.09 30.16 -39.06
N LEU A 426 -5.55 29.88 -37.83
CA LEU A 426 -4.94 28.91 -36.92
C LEU A 426 -5.65 27.55 -36.93
N ALA A 427 -6.71 27.38 -37.72
CA ALA A 427 -7.38 26.10 -37.89
C ALA A 427 -6.43 25.10 -38.55
N THR A 428 -6.21 23.96 -37.90
CA THR A 428 -5.43 22.85 -38.46
C THR A 428 -6.31 21.88 -39.24
N ILE A 429 -7.61 21.86 -38.95
CA ILE A 429 -8.65 21.21 -39.76
C ILE A 429 -9.44 22.32 -40.46
N VAL A 430 -9.31 22.42 -41.78
CA VAL A 430 -10.07 23.39 -42.57
C VAL A 430 -11.44 22.79 -42.89
N ASP A 431 -12.49 23.38 -42.32
CA ASP A 431 -13.88 23.05 -42.62
C ASP A 431 -14.61 24.31 -43.09
N ASN A 432 -14.83 24.40 -44.41
CA ASN A 432 -15.49 25.55 -45.00
C ASN A 432 -17.02 25.52 -44.85
N ASP A 433 -17.60 24.42 -44.38
CA ASP A 433 -19.02 24.39 -44.03
C ASP A 433 -19.29 25.16 -42.72
N LEU A 434 -18.23 25.41 -41.92
CA LEU A 434 -18.27 26.31 -40.76
C LEU A 434 -18.19 27.79 -41.15
N CYS A 435 -17.89 28.14 -42.41
CA CYS A 435 -17.71 29.54 -42.81
C CYS A 435 -19.03 30.31 -42.75
N GLU A 436 -19.04 31.38 -41.96
CA GLU A 436 -20.15 32.33 -41.92
C GLU A 436 -19.85 33.48 -42.88
N TYR A 437 -20.71 33.66 -43.86
CA TYR A 437 -20.64 34.76 -44.81
C TYR A 437 -21.71 35.79 -44.50
N PRO A 438 -21.43 37.08 -44.77
CA PRO A 438 -22.41 38.13 -44.54
C PRO A 438 -23.68 37.86 -45.37
N VAL A 439 -24.84 37.90 -44.71
CA VAL A 439 -26.15 37.81 -45.38
C VAL A 439 -26.56 39.18 -45.92
N ASP A 440 -26.76 39.27 -47.23
CA ASP A 440 -27.36 40.45 -47.86
C ASP A 440 -28.87 40.50 -47.54
N TYR A 441 -29.26 41.24 -46.50
CA TYR A 441 -30.65 41.67 -46.28
C TYR A 441 -30.72 43.10 -45.71
N PRO A 442 -31.75 43.86 -46.06
CA PRO A 442 -31.78 44.76 -47.21
C PRO A 442 -31.18 46.16 -46.92
N ASN A 443 -30.18 46.32 -46.04
CA ASN A 443 -29.64 47.66 -45.70
C ASN A 443 -28.12 47.76 -45.42
N ASN A 444 -27.29 46.93 -46.06
CA ASN A 444 -25.88 47.23 -46.33
C ASN A 444 -25.02 47.70 -45.13
N ILE A 445 -25.10 46.99 -44.01
CA ILE A 445 -23.99 46.90 -43.06
C ILE A 445 -23.62 45.42 -43.07
N VAL A 446 -22.45 45.14 -43.63
CA VAL A 446 -21.80 43.83 -43.58
C VAL A 446 -21.44 43.64 -42.11
N ASP A 447 -22.31 42.98 -41.34
CA ASP A 447 -22.03 42.62 -39.95
C ASP A 447 -21.34 41.25 -39.96
N CYS A 448 -20.08 41.29 -40.39
CA CYS A 448 -19.02 40.61 -39.68
C CYS A 448 -18.38 41.70 -38.78
#